data_AF-A0A924XHX9-F1
#
_entry.id   AF-A0A924XHX9-F1
#
_cell.length_a   1.000
_cell.length_b   1.000
_cell.length_c   1.000
_cell.angle_alpha   90.00
_cell.angle_beta   90.00
_cell.angle_gamma   90.00
#
_symmetry.space_group_name_H-M   'P 1'
#
loop_
_entity.id
_entity.type
_entity.pdbx_description
1 polymer ?
#
loop_
_entity_poly.entity_id
_entity_poly.type
_entity_poly.pdbx_seq_one_letter_code
_entity_poly.pdbx_strand_id
1 'polypeptide(L)'
;MKDHPDVNVITLTRFRADLARSLSRRADKLLEAPNLREQVEALDPLEAYYLVKEIGLDSALPILRAATPEQLQTFVDLDCWVQSEPDASEMGVWLSAFAEEGFEALANAFVGLDE
;
A
#
# COMPACT_ATOMS: atom_id res chain seq x y z
N MET A 1 27.71 -31.48 -22.74
CA MET A 1 26.69 -30.54 -22.21
C MET A 1 26.03 -31.29 -21.07
N LYS A 2 26.29 -30.91 -19.81
CA LYS A 2 25.78 -31.63 -18.62
C LYS A 2 24.31 -31.25 -18.42
N ASP A 3 23.45 -32.24 -18.23
CA ASP A 3 22.07 -32.07 -17.75
C ASP A 3 22.08 -31.28 -16.44
N HIS A 4 21.37 -30.15 -16.41
CA HIS A 4 21.05 -29.46 -15.17
C HIS A 4 19.77 -30.07 -14.57
N PRO A 5 19.76 -30.37 -13.27
CA PRO A 5 18.63 -31.05 -12.63
C PRO A 5 17.37 -30.20 -12.71
N ASP A 6 16.24 -30.87 -12.96
CA ASP A 6 14.89 -30.32 -13.03
C ASP A 6 14.64 -29.32 -11.89
N VAL A 7 14.58 -28.04 -12.24
CA VAL A 7 14.08 -26.99 -11.34
C VAL A 7 12.61 -27.32 -11.08
N ASN A 8 12.30 -27.76 -9.86
CA ASN A 8 10.94 -27.99 -9.42
C ASN A 8 10.21 -26.63 -9.34
N VAL A 9 9.57 -26.23 -10.44
CA VAL A 9 8.80 -24.99 -10.53
C VAL A 9 7.55 -25.15 -9.68
N ILE A 10 7.58 -24.63 -8.46
CA ILE A 10 6.39 -24.58 -7.59
C ILE A 10 5.40 -23.58 -8.20
N THR A 11 4.24 -24.08 -8.62
CA THR A 11 3.17 -23.24 -9.14
C THR A 11 2.50 -22.49 -8.00
N LEU A 12 2.80 -21.19 -7.85
CA LEU A 12 2.29 -20.34 -6.78
C LEU A 12 0.82 -19.90 -6.95
N THR A 13 0.12 -20.36 -7.98
CA THR A 13 -1.23 -19.88 -8.34
C THR A 13 -2.23 -19.98 -7.18
N ARG A 14 -2.25 -21.10 -6.45
CA ARG A 14 -3.15 -21.28 -5.32
C ARG A 14 -2.79 -20.35 -4.16
N PHE A 15 -1.51 -20.29 -3.82
CA PHE A 15 -1.01 -19.41 -2.75
C PHE A 15 -1.34 -17.94 -3.03
N ARG A 16 -1.12 -17.47 -4.26
CA ARG A 16 -1.48 -16.10 -4.68
C ARG A 16 -2.97 -15.83 -4.54
N ALA A 17 -3.82 -16.75 -4.99
CA ALA A 17 -5.27 -16.59 -4.88
C ALA A 17 -5.75 -16.58 -3.43
N ASP A 18 -5.12 -17.37 -2.55
CA ASP A 18 -5.47 -17.41 -1.13
C ASP A 18 -4.98 -16.16 -0.39
N LEU A 19 -3.79 -15.66 -0.74
CA LEU A 19 -3.25 -14.40 -0.23
C LEU A 19 -4.13 -13.21 -0.63
N ALA A 20 -4.42 -13.06 -1.92
CA ALA A 20 -5.27 -12.00 -2.46
C ALA A 20 -6.61 -11.93 -1.71
N ARG A 21 -7.32 -13.06 -1.63
CA ARG A 21 -8.59 -13.14 -0.88
C ARG A 21 -8.44 -12.82 0.61
N SER A 22 -7.31 -13.15 1.22
CA SER A 22 -7.06 -12.83 2.62
C SER A 22 -6.88 -11.33 2.83
N LEU A 23 -6.12 -10.68 1.93
CA LEU A 23 -5.91 -9.24 1.94
C LEU A 23 -7.22 -8.48 1.68
N SER A 24 -8.01 -8.87 0.65
CA SER A 24 -9.30 -8.19 0.38
C SER A 24 -10.23 -8.27 1.60
N ARG A 25 -10.38 -9.46 2.19
CA ARG A 25 -11.21 -9.62 3.41
C ARG A 25 -10.69 -8.84 4.61
N ARG A 26 -9.36 -8.67 4.74
CA ARG A 26 -8.77 -7.90 5.83
C ARG A 26 -9.06 -6.42 5.64
N ALA A 27 -8.93 -5.92 4.41
CA ALA A 27 -9.29 -4.56 4.05
C ALA A 27 -10.78 -4.26 4.25
N ASP A 28 -11.67 -5.15 3.79
CA ASP A 28 -13.12 -5.00 4.02
C ASP A 28 -13.45 -4.84 5.51
N LYS A 29 -12.87 -5.70 6.36
CA LYS A 29 -13.05 -5.63 7.81
C LYS A 29 -12.50 -4.34 8.43
N LEU A 30 -11.40 -3.81 7.89
CA LEU A 30 -10.85 -2.53 8.35
C LEU A 30 -11.81 -1.40 8.00
N LEU A 31 -12.28 -1.34 6.76
CA LEU A 31 -13.17 -0.30 6.26
C LEU A 31 -14.53 -0.27 6.98
N GLU A 32 -15.01 -1.42 7.45
CA GLU A 32 -16.24 -1.53 8.25
C GLU A 32 -16.02 -1.23 9.75
N ALA A 33 -14.76 -1.08 10.20
CA ALA A 33 -14.47 -0.93 11.62
C ALA A 33 -14.78 0.50 12.13
N PRO A 34 -15.45 0.64 13.30
CA PRO A 34 -15.71 1.94 13.90
C PRO A 34 -14.43 2.67 14.35
N ASN A 35 -13.34 1.93 14.55
CA ASN A 35 -12.03 2.44 14.93
C ASN A 35 -10.98 2.22 13.83
N LEU A 36 -11.36 2.43 12.55
CA LEU A 36 -10.49 2.27 11.39
C LEU A 36 -9.10 2.89 11.60
N ARG A 37 -9.03 4.14 12.08
CA ARG A 37 -7.75 4.85 12.26
C ARG A 37 -6.80 4.11 13.19
N GLU A 38 -7.24 3.77 14.40
CA GLU A 38 -6.41 3.03 15.37
C GLU A 38 -5.93 1.69 14.80
N GLN A 39 -6.79 1.00 14.03
CA GLN A 39 -6.41 -0.27 13.43
C GLN A 39 -5.42 -0.11 12.28
N VAL A 40 -5.53 0.94 11.46
CA VAL A 40 -4.59 1.23 10.38
C VAL A 40 -3.25 1.66 10.96
N GLU A 41 -3.22 2.55 11.95
CA GLU A 41 -2.00 2.99 12.64
C GLU A 41 -1.22 1.83 13.27
N ALA A 42 -1.93 0.77 13.70
CA ALA A 42 -1.32 -0.42 14.28
C ALA A 42 -0.81 -1.45 13.25
N LEU A 43 -1.06 -1.24 11.95
CA LEU A 43 -0.55 -2.13 10.91
C LEU A 43 0.95 -1.93 10.71
N ASP A 44 1.63 -3.04 10.42
CA ASP A 44 2.95 -2.96 9.81
C ASP A 44 2.87 -2.18 8.47
N PRO A 45 3.83 -1.28 8.17
CA PRO A 45 3.80 -0.50 6.94
C PRO A 45 3.69 -1.31 5.66
N LEU A 46 4.34 -2.47 5.60
CA LEU A 46 4.29 -3.33 4.42
C LEU A 46 2.94 -4.05 4.31
N GLU A 47 2.32 -4.42 5.44
CA GLU A 47 0.94 -4.95 5.44
C GLU A 47 -0.04 -3.91 4.91
N ALA A 48 0.03 -2.66 5.39
CA ALA A 48 -0.82 -1.58 4.93
C ALA A 48 -0.67 -1.35 3.41
N TYR A 49 0.57 -1.36 2.89
CA TYR A 49 0.84 -1.23 1.46
C TYR A 49 0.11 -2.30 0.65
N TYR A 50 0.26 -3.57 1.04
CA TYR A 50 -0.36 -4.67 0.30
C TYR A 50 -1.89 -4.66 0.37
N LEU A 51 -2.48 -4.20 1.46
CA LEU A 51 -3.94 -4.02 1.54
C LEU A 51 -4.42 -2.98 0.53
N VAL A 52 -3.74 -1.83 0.43
CA VAL A 52 -4.08 -0.78 -0.55
C VAL A 52 -3.90 -1.29 -1.98
N LYS A 53 -2.79 -1.98 -2.29
CA LYS A 53 -2.55 -2.54 -3.64
C LYS A 53 -3.59 -3.60 -4.01
N GLU A 54 -4.06 -4.39 -3.06
CA GLU A 54 -5.05 -5.44 -3.32
C GLU A 54 -6.42 -4.87 -3.65
N ILE A 55 -6.91 -3.88 -2.88
CA ILE A 55 -8.26 -3.33 -3.10
C ILE A 55 -8.29 -2.18 -4.11
N GLY A 56 -7.11 -1.64 -4.46
CA GLY A 56 -6.96 -0.48 -5.32
C GLY A 56 -7.17 0.85 -4.58
N LEU A 57 -6.51 1.90 -5.07
CA LEU A 57 -6.43 3.21 -4.41
C LEU A 57 -7.80 3.85 -4.17
N ASP A 58 -8.70 3.82 -5.16
CA ASP A 58 -10.03 4.41 -5.05
C ASP A 58 -10.83 3.83 -3.88
N SER A 59 -10.71 2.51 -3.64
CA SER A 59 -11.38 1.85 -2.51
C SER A 59 -10.62 2.02 -1.20
N ALA A 60 -9.33 2.35 -1.29
CA ALA A 60 -8.43 2.51 -0.15
C ALA A 60 -8.39 3.93 0.43
N LEU A 61 -9.09 4.92 -0.12
CA LEU A 61 -9.07 6.30 0.37
C LEU A 61 -9.25 6.42 1.89
N PRO A 62 -10.17 5.69 2.57
CA PRO A 62 -10.28 5.76 4.03
C PRO A 62 -9.06 5.20 4.77
N ILE A 63 -8.38 4.20 4.20
CA ILE A 63 -7.14 3.63 4.75
C ILE A 63 -6.00 4.63 4.57
N LEU A 64 -5.87 5.24 3.38
CA LEU A 64 -4.84 6.25 3.11
C LEU A 64 -4.94 7.44 4.07
N ARG A 65 -6.15 7.96 4.32
CA ARG A 65 -6.42 9.05 5.27
C ARG A 65 -6.17 8.70 6.74
N ALA A 66 -6.04 7.40 7.03
CA ALA A 66 -5.74 6.87 8.35
C ALA A 66 -4.28 6.44 8.49
N ALA A 67 -3.50 6.44 7.40
CA ALA A 67 -2.13 5.96 7.40
C ALA A 67 -1.21 6.92 8.18
N THR A 68 -0.22 6.35 8.86
CA THR A 68 0.84 7.12 9.52
C THR A 68 1.85 7.64 8.49
N PRO A 69 2.69 8.64 8.85
CA PRO A 69 3.78 9.10 7.99
C PRO A 69 4.71 7.95 7.54
N GLU A 70 5.12 7.07 8.45
CA GLU A 70 5.95 5.88 8.14
C GLU A 70 5.29 4.93 7.12
N GLN A 71 3.98 4.75 7.23
CA GLN A 71 3.20 3.95 6.27
C GLN A 71 3.17 4.61 4.89
N LEU A 72 2.89 5.92 4.84
CA LEU A 72 2.87 6.68 3.58
C LEU A 72 4.26 6.69 2.91
N GLN A 73 5.33 6.86 3.69
CA GLN A 73 6.71 6.76 3.21
C GLN A 73 6.96 5.39 2.59
N THR A 74 6.57 4.31 3.26
CA THR A 74 6.69 2.94 2.72
C THR A 74 5.94 2.79 1.39
N PHE A 75 4.76 3.39 1.24
CA PHE A 75 4.00 3.30 -0.02
C PHE A 75 4.74 3.99 -1.17
N VAL A 76 5.25 5.19 -0.90
CA VAL A 76 6.02 5.97 -1.87
C VAL A 76 7.31 5.26 -2.23
N ASP A 77 8.04 4.73 -1.23
CA ASP A 77 9.31 4.02 -1.44
C ASP A 77 9.16 2.76 -2.28
N LEU A 78 8.03 2.06 -2.15
CA LEU A 78 7.79 0.83 -2.89
C LEU A 78 7.26 1.04 -4.32
N ASP A 79 6.55 2.13 -4.58
CA ASP A 79 5.76 2.28 -5.82
C ASP A 79 6.16 3.50 -6.67
N CYS A 80 6.85 4.50 -6.10
CA CYS A 80 7.06 5.79 -6.74
C CYS A 80 8.50 6.03 -7.20
N TRP A 81 9.36 5.01 -7.28
CA TRP A 81 10.75 5.16 -7.73
C TRP A 81 10.95 4.56 -9.12
N VAL A 82 11.48 5.37 -10.04
CA VAL A 82 11.92 4.93 -11.36
C VAL A 82 13.44 5.08 -11.43
N GLN A 83 14.14 3.95 -11.43
CA GLN A 83 15.60 3.88 -11.31
C GLN A 83 16.11 4.51 -9.99
N SER A 84 16.54 5.76 -10.02
CA SER A 84 17.09 6.49 -8.87
C SER A 84 16.44 7.85 -8.68
N GLU A 85 15.31 8.09 -9.36
CA GLU A 85 14.55 9.32 -9.25
C GLU A 85 13.11 9.00 -8.84
N PRO A 86 12.49 9.80 -7.97
CA PRO A 86 11.08 9.66 -7.65
C PRO A 86 10.21 10.11 -8.83
N ASP A 87 9.18 9.33 -9.14
CA ASP A 87 8.12 9.68 -10.08
C ASP A 87 7.03 10.48 -9.36
N ALA A 88 6.97 11.78 -9.67
CA ALA A 88 5.99 12.69 -9.08
C ALA A 88 4.53 12.36 -9.46
N SER A 89 4.30 11.69 -10.60
CA SER A 89 2.97 11.26 -11.01
C SER A 89 2.48 10.13 -10.11
N GLU A 90 3.31 9.10 -9.90
CA GLU A 90 2.99 7.98 -9.01
C GLU A 90 2.82 8.46 -7.56
N MET A 91 3.69 9.37 -7.10
CA MET A 91 3.56 9.97 -5.77
C MET A 91 2.25 10.76 -5.64
N GLY A 92 1.87 11.53 -6.67
CA GLY A 92 0.60 12.26 -6.70
C GLY A 92 -0.62 11.33 -6.64
N VAL A 93 -0.52 10.13 -7.22
CA VAL A 93 -1.56 9.11 -7.15
C VAL A 93 -1.75 8.61 -5.70
N TRP A 94 -0.67 8.33 -4.97
CA TRP A 94 -0.74 7.94 -3.55
C TRP A 94 -1.22 9.06 -2.62
N LEU A 95 -0.81 10.31 -2.89
CA LEU A 95 -1.19 11.46 -2.07
C LEU A 95 -2.56 12.08 -2.44
N SER A 96 -3.22 11.56 -3.47
CA SER A 96 -4.50 12.08 -3.97
C SER A 96 -5.61 12.11 -2.91
N ALA A 97 -5.60 11.16 -1.98
CA ALA A 97 -6.57 11.09 -0.87
C ALA A 97 -6.59 12.35 0.01
N PHE A 98 -5.45 13.02 0.14
CA PHE A 98 -5.26 14.24 0.93
C PHE A 98 -5.53 15.51 0.11
N ALA A 99 -5.33 15.46 -1.20
CA ALA A 99 -5.64 16.59 -2.08
C ALA A 99 -7.14 16.93 -2.05
N GLU A 100 -8.01 15.93 -1.90
CA GLU A 100 -9.45 16.11 -1.71
C GLU A 100 -9.83 16.80 -0.39
N GLU A 101 -8.98 16.68 0.65
CA GLU A 101 -9.19 17.32 1.95
C GLU A 101 -8.67 18.76 1.98
N GLY A 102 -7.78 19.13 1.06
CA GLY A 102 -7.27 20.48 0.85
C GLY A 102 -5.75 20.56 0.86
N PHE A 103 -5.25 21.75 0.51
CA PHE A 103 -3.81 21.98 0.35
C PHE A 103 -3.00 21.73 1.63
N GLU A 104 -3.52 22.07 2.80
CA GLU A 104 -2.83 21.83 4.08
C GLU A 104 -2.68 20.34 4.38
N ALA A 105 -3.71 19.52 4.14
CA ALA A 105 -3.65 18.08 4.35
C ALA A 105 -2.62 17.43 3.43
N LEU A 106 -2.64 17.81 2.14
CA LEU A 106 -1.65 17.35 1.17
C LEU A 106 -0.22 17.76 1.56
N ALA A 107 -0.02 19.01 1.98
CA ALA A 107 1.29 19.50 2.40
C ALA A 107 1.82 18.74 3.62
N ASN A 108 0.97 18.48 4.61
CA ASN A 108 1.34 17.71 5.80
C ASN A 108 1.71 16.27 5.45
N ALA A 109 0.92 15.61 4.59
CA ALA A 109 1.21 14.26 4.13
C ALA A 109 2.54 14.19 3.37
N PHE A 110 2.83 15.18 2.51
CA PHE A 110 4.08 15.24 1.76
C PHE A 110 5.30 15.49 2.67
N VAL A 111 5.20 16.42 3.63
CA VAL A 111 6.29 16.72 4.57
C VAL A 111 6.62 15.52 5.46
N GLY A 112 5.62 14.70 5.82
CA GLY A 112 5.81 13.50 6.63
C GLY A 112 6.53 12.34 5.94
N LEU A 113 6.85 12.42 4.64
CA LEU A 113 7.54 11.35 3.91
C LEU A 113 9.04 11.24 4.25
N ASP A 114 9.61 12.20 4.99
CA ASP A 114 11.02 12.26 5.38
C ASP A 114 11.22 12.25 6.92
N GLU A 115 10.18 11.82 7.66
CA GLU A 115 10.22 11.62 9.13
C GLU A 115 10.65 10.20 9.50
#